data_AF-N1PNY1-F1
#
_entry.id   AF-N1PNY1-F1
#
_cell.length_a   1.000
_cell.length_b   1.000
_cell.length_c   1.000
_cell.angle_alpha   90.00
_cell.angle_beta   90.00
_cell.angle_gamma   90.00
#
_symmetry.space_group_name_H-M   'P 1'
#
loop_
_entity.id
_entity.type
_entity.pdbx_description
1 polymer ?
#
loop_
_entity_poly.entity_id
_entity_poly.type
_entity_poly.pdbx_seq_one_letter_code
_entity_poly.pdbx_strand_id
1 'polypeptide(L)'
;MRRITKKYLALANSATFASLLLVILYLNLSPSPSNRAFDWATVRYHTTANTLPEARGKCPGLAGSSKPALVVAKVIADGDSAWLDALSGKYHVCSYLADAPRDETSSTGQTPANRGNEAMAYLTWMIDNYDDIPAAGSVFVHGSRWAWHNDAPDYDNAALLISLNTTTALEPYGYHNLRCDWSASTCSPKEAPPQGSLETIFKAKMQPWDARAVSDAALPGALQTLFHDDATGSTTALGRSEAIRSQCCAQFIVSQTRLWQHSRAEYVALRQWLLDSGEKAAPADAKVAGRILSYIWHILFMQDADSTINLDRLNAQACPTAQECYCRLYGRCNLRNCDRPGRCQGQYVIPPDYRLPKDWESSHQAIL
;
A
#
# COMPACT_ATOMS: atom_id res chain seq x y z
N MET A 1 -55.34 23.81 -29.21
CA MET A 1 -54.31 24.42 -28.34
C MET A 1 -53.47 23.44 -27.49
N ARG A 2 -53.86 22.17 -27.23
CA ARG A 2 -53.09 21.22 -26.37
C ARG A 2 -51.84 20.55 -26.97
N ARG A 3 -51.62 20.60 -28.29
CA ARG A 3 -50.54 19.86 -28.99
C ARG A 3 -49.21 20.64 -29.06
N ILE A 4 -49.28 21.96 -28.99
CA ILE A 4 -48.13 22.87 -29.12
C ILE A 4 -47.30 22.84 -27.81
N THR A 5 -47.97 22.81 -26.65
CA THR A 5 -47.33 22.72 -25.32
C THR A 5 -46.54 21.44 -25.10
N LYS A 6 -46.99 20.28 -25.63
CA LYS A 6 -46.25 19.01 -25.49
C LYS A 6 -44.94 18.99 -26.28
N LYS A 7 -44.89 19.63 -27.45
CA LYS A 7 -43.67 19.72 -28.26
C LYS A 7 -42.64 20.65 -27.63
N TYR A 8 -43.07 21.80 -27.10
CA TYR A 8 -42.19 22.69 -26.36
C TYR A 8 -41.68 22.06 -25.06
N LEU A 9 -42.53 21.30 -24.36
CA LEU A 9 -42.11 20.55 -23.17
C LEU A 9 -41.08 19.45 -23.52
N ALA A 10 -41.26 18.74 -24.63
CA ALA A 10 -40.30 17.73 -25.08
C ALA A 10 -38.95 18.34 -25.49
N LEU A 11 -38.97 19.49 -26.19
CA LEU A 11 -37.76 20.24 -26.56
C LEU A 11 -37.05 20.79 -25.32
N ALA A 12 -37.79 21.37 -24.38
CA ALA A 12 -37.25 21.85 -23.11
C ALA A 12 -36.60 20.70 -22.33
N ASN A 13 -37.30 19.56 -22.16
CA ASN A 13 -36.75 18.39 -21.46
C ASN A 13 -35.50 17.83 -22.16
N SER A 14 -35.47 17.81 -23.49
CA SER A 14 -34.32 17.33 -24.27
C SER A 14 -33.13 18.28 -24.14
N ALA A 15 -33.36 19.60 -24.18
CA ALA A 15 -32.33 20.61 -23.97
C ALA A 15 -31.79 20.56 -22.54
N THR A 16 -32.67 20.41 -21.53
CA THR A 16 -32.25 20.24 -20.14
C THR A 16 -31.43 18.96 -19.96
N PHE A 17 -31.85 17.83 -20.55
CA PHE A 17 -31.10 16.59 -20.51
C PHE A 17 -29.73 16.73 -21.18
N ALA A 18 -29.67 17.32 -22.37
CA ALA A 18 -28.41 17.54 -23.08
C ALA A 18 -27.46 18.46 -22.30
N SER A 19 -27.97 19.55 -21.73
CA SER A 19 -27.17 20.46 -20.89
C SER A 19 -26.66 19.77 -19.63
N LEU A 20 -27.49 19.00 -18.93
CA LEU A 20 -27.07 18.22 -17.76
C LEU A 20 -26.02 17.17 -18.15
N LEU A 21 -26.22 16.49 -19.27
CA LEU A 21 -25.26 15.52 -19.78
C LEU A 21 -23.92 16.19 -20.12
N LEU A 22 -23.93 17.35 -20.78
CA LEU A 22 -22.72 18.11 -21.10
C LEU A 22 -21.99 18.58 -19.84
N VAL A 23 -22.71 19.02 -18.80
CA VAL A 23 -22.11 19.38 -17.50
C VAL A 23 -21.50 18.15 -16.83
N ILE A 24 -22.19 17.02 -16.82
CA ILE A 24 -21.67 15.75 -16.28
C ILE A 24 -20.41 15.34 -17.05
N LEU A 25 -20.43 15.38 -18.38
CA LEU A 25 -19.26 15.04 -19.20
C LEU A 25 -18.10 16.00 -18.94
N TYR A 26 -18.35 17.31 -18.87
CA TYR A 26 -17.32 18.31 -18.57
C TYR A 26 -16.67 18.06 -17.20
N LEU A 27 -17.48 17.82 -16.16
CA LEU A 27 -16.96 17.58 -14.80
C LEU A 27 -16.20 16.26 -14.64
N ASN A 28 -16.45 15.26 -15.50
CA ASN A 28 -15.84 13.93 -15.39
C ASN A 28 -14.74 13.66 -16.42
N LEU A 29 -14.76 14.34 -17.57
CA LEU A 29 -13.79 14.16 -18.65
C LEU A 29 -12.77 15.29 -18.73
N SER A 30 -12.92 16.36 -17.94
CA SER A 30 -11.88 17.39 -17.86
C SER A 30 -10.58 16.77 -17.35
N PRO A 31 -9.50 16.79 -18.16
CA PRO A 31 -8.22 16.27 -17.72
C PRO A 31 -7.76 17.04 -16.48
N SER A 32 -7.20 16.32 -15.50
CA SER A 32 -6.61 17.01 -14.35
C SER A 32 -5.45 17.88 -14.84
N PRO A 33 -5.22 19.06 -14.25
CA PRO A 33 -3.99 19.80 -14.47
C PRO A 33 -2.77 18.89 -14.26
N SER A 34 -1.80 18.96 -15.16
CA SER A 34 -0.50 18.31 -14.92
C SER A 34 0.23 18.99 -13.76
N ASN A 35 1.13 18.27 -13.10
CA ASN A 35 1.94 18.75 -11.99
C ASN A 35 1.15 19.21 -10.75
N ARG A 36 0.03 18.54 -10.45
CA ARG A 36 -0.67 18.72 -9.17
C ARG A 36 0.23 18.33 -8.00
N ALA A 37 0.28 19.19 -6.99
CA ALA A 37 1.03 18.98 -5.76
C ALA A 37 0.06 18.91 -4.57
N PHE A 38 0.32 17.97 -3.66
CA PHE A 38 -0.52 17.71 -2.48
C PHE A 38 0.27 17.83 -1.19
N ASP A 39 -0.37 18.31 -0.14
CA ASP A 39 0.22 18.39 1.20
C ASP A 39 0.07 17.06 1.94
N TRP A 40 0.67 16.00 1.39
CA TRP A 40 0.72 14.66 1.98
C TRP A 40 2.06 14.33 2.63
N ALA A 41 2.88 15.36 2.87
CA ALA A 41 4.25 15.20 3.32
C ALA A 41 4.34 14.89 4.83
N THR A 42 3.31 15.25 5.59
CA THR A 42 3.26 15.11 7.06
C THR A 42 1.93 14.52 7.49
N VAL A 43 1.94 13.46 8.31
CA VAL A 43 0.70 12.87 8.86
C VAL A 43 0.18 13.74 10.01
N ARG A 44 -1.08 14.18 9.92
CA ARG A 44 -1.72 15.13 10.84
C ARG A 44 -2.95 14.56 11.55
N TYR A 45 -3.15 13.25 11.51
CA TYR A 45 -4.27 12.62 12.19
C TYR A 45 -4.22 12.83 13.71
N HIS A 46 -5.29 13.38 14.27
CA HIS A 46 -5.45 13.55 15.72
C HIS A 46 -6.35 12.45 16.29
N THR A 47 -5.76 11.61 17.14
CA THR A 47 -6.51 10.56 17.84
C THR A 47 -7.46 11.15 18.87
N THR A 48 -8.58 10.46 19.07
CA THR A 48 -9.53 10.74 20.16
C THR A 48 -9.30 9.84 21.38
N ALA A 49 -8.35 8.91 21.31
CA ALA A 49 -8.04 7.99 22.40
C ALA A 49 -7.38 8.73 23.57
N ASN A 50 -7.85 8.45 24.78
CA ASN A 50 -7.28 9.00 26.01
C ASN A 50 -5.91 8.38 26.36
N THR A 51 -5.64 7.18 25.86
CA THR A 51 -4.41 6.42 26.15
C THR A 51 -3.92 5.74 24.89
N LEU A 52 -2.60 5.74 24.69
CA LEU A 52 -1.96 5.00 23.60
C LEU A 52 -1.63 3.56 24.04
N PRO A 53 -1.57 2.60 23.10
CA PRO A 53 -1.10 1.25 23.41
C PRO A 53 0.34 1.25 23.94
N GLU A 54 0.60 0.36 24.90
CA GLU A 54 1.94 0.08 25.42
C GLU A 54 2.87 -0.44 24.30
N ALA A 55 4.15 -0.09 24.39
CA ALA A 55 5.18 -0.61 23.49
C ALA A 55 5.44 -2.10 23.78
N ARG A 56 5.05 -2.97 22.86
CA ARG A 56 5.26 -4.44 22.92
C ARG A 56 5.88 -5.01 21.64
N GLY A 57 6.39 -4.12 20.81
CA GLY A 57 6.94 -4.42 19.51
C GLY A 57 8.46 -4.28 19.42
N LYS A 58 9.18 -4.19 20.54
CA LYS A 58 10.64 -4.19 20.50
C LYS A 58 11.17 -5.47 19.86
N CYS A 59 12.11 -5.32 18.93
CA CYS A 59 12.80 -6.41 18.26
C CYS A 59 14.17 -6.66 18.93
N PRO A 60 14.34 -7.76 19.69
CA PRO A 60 15.56 -8.02 20.43
C PRO A 60 16.81 -8.04 19.54
N GLY A 61 17.90 -7.43 20.03
CA GLY A 61 19.20 -7.42 19.35
C GLY A 61 19.30 -6.49 18.14
N LEU A 62 18.24 -5.79 17.75
CA LEU A 62 18.24 -4.96 16.54
C LEU A 62 19.25 -3.80 16.61
N ALA A 63 19.35 -3.12 17.77
CA ALA A 63 20.25 -1.98 17.97
C ALA A 63 21.74 -2.30 17.71
N GLY A 64 22.16 -3.56 17.86
CA GLY A 64 23.52 -4.02 17.60
C GLY A 64 23.72 -4.63 16.21
N SER A 65 22.68 -4.67 15.37
CA SER A 65 22.72 -5.34 14.07
C SER A 65 23.23 -4.41 12.98
N SER A 66 24.16 -4.91 12.16
CA SER A 66 24.58 -4.25 10.90
C SER A 66 23.73 -4.68 9.70
N LYS A 67 22.81 -5.64 9.88
CA LYS A 67 21.98 -6.19 8.82
C LYS A 67 20.71 -5.34 8.63
N PRO A 68 20.13 -5.34 7.42
CA PRO A 68 18.79 -4.80 7.24
C PRO A 68 17.78 -5.55 8.11
N ALA A 69 16.80 -4.85 8.65
CA ALA A 69 15.70 -5.49 9.37
C ALA A 69 14.77 -6.20 8.38
N LEU A 70 14.32 -7.40 8.71
CA LEU A 70 13.23 -8.09 8.03
C LEU A 70 12.02 -8.13 8.97
N VAL A 71 11.06 -7.25 8.73
CA VAL A 71 9.84 -7.09 9.52
C VAL A 71 8.75 -7.96 8.90
N VAL A 72 8.35 -9.00 9.64
CA VAL A 72 7.42 -10.02 9.16
C VAL A 72 6.09 -9.92 9.92
N ALA A 73 5.02 -9.60 9.19
CA ALA A 73 3.67 -9.57 9.73
C ALA A 73 2.99 -10.93 9.58
N LYS A 74 2.81 -11.66 10.69
CA LYS A 74 2.29 -13.02 10.72
C LYS A 74 0.87 -13.10 11.28
N VAL A 75 0.16 -14.13 10.85
CA VAL A 75 -1.01 -14.70 11.54
C VAL A 75 -0.78 -16.18 11.85
N ILE A 76 -1.55 -16.76 12.77
CA ILE A 76 -1.45 -18.19 13.14
C ILE A 76 -1.61 -19.08 11.91
N ALA A 77 -2.50 -18.69 10.98
CA ALA A 77 -2.76 -19.42 9.75
C ALA A 77 -1.58 -19.48 8.77
N ASP A 78 -0.55 -18.63 8.93
CA ASP A 78 0.67 -18.70 8.11
C ASP A 78 1.55 -19.91 8.47
N GLY A 79 1.31 -20.54 9.62
CA GLY A 79 2.03 -21.72 10.05
C GLY A 79 3.46 -21.45 10.53
N ASP A 80 4.32 -22.45 10.29
CA ASP A 80 5.70 -22.49 10.77
C ASP A 80 6.60 -21.42 10.11
N SER A 81 7.62 -21.00 10.84
CA SER A 81 8.55 -19.93 10.43
C SER A 81 9.98 -20.40 10.18
N ALA A 82 10.28 -21.70 10.17
CA ALA A 82 11.64 -22.21 9.96
C ALA A 82 12.24 -21.73 8.64
N TRP A 83 11.43 -21.40 7.63
CA TRP A 83 11.93 -20.83 6.37
C TRP A 83 12.64 -19.48 6.55
N LEU A 84 12.34 -18.73 7.61
CA LEU A 84 13.03 -17.47 7.95
C LEU A 84 14.45 -17.72 8.47
N ASP A 85 14.77 -18.91 8.97
CA ASP A 85 16.09 -19.22 9.53
C ASP A 85 17.18 -19.12 8.46
N ALA A 86 16.86 -19.52 7.23
CA ALA A 86 17.74 -19.39 6.06
C ALA A 86 18.06 -17.91 5.71
N LEU A 87 17.22 -16.97 6.16
CA LEU A 87 17.38 -15.53 5.93
C LEU A 87 18.19 -14.83 7.02
N SER A 88 18.41 -15.49 8.17
CA SER A 88 19.11 -14.92 9.33
C SER A 88 20.55 -14.50 9.04
N GLY A 89 21.21 -15.11 8.04
CA GLY A 89 22.53 -14.71 7.58
C GLY A 89 22.55 -13.31 6.95
N LYS A 90 21.47 -12.93 6.27
CA LYS A 90 21.34 -11.68 5.51
C LYS A 90 20.54 -10.60 6.22
N TYR A 91 19.54 -10.98 7.02
CA TYR A 91 18.61 -10.06 7.68
C TYR A 91 18.61 -10.22 9.19
N HIS A 92 18.24 -9.14 9.89
CA HIS A 92 17.80 -9.21 11.29
C HIS A 92 16.28 -9.41 11.34
N VAL A 93 15.84 -10.61 11.66
CA VAL A 93 14.42 -10.98 11.56
C VAL A 93 13.63 -10.47 12.78
N CYS A 94 12.57 -9.70 12.52
CA CYS A 94 11.64 -9.18 13.51
C CYS A 94 10.22 -9.64 13.14
N SER A 95 9.69 -10.65 13.84
CA SER A 95 8.37 -11.23 13.55
C SER A 95 7.30 -10.76 14.52
N TYR A 96 6.09 -10.52 14.01
CA TYR A 96 4.94 -10.03 14.77
C TYR A 96 3.73 -10.89 14.49
N LEU A 97 3.17 -11.52 15.53
CA LEU A 97 1.99 -12.38 15.39
C LEU A 97 0.73 -11.59 15.75
N ALA A 98 -0.05 -11.19 14.74
CA ALA A 98 -1.12 -10.21 14.90
C ALA A 98 -2.37 -10.76 15.61
N ASP A 99 -2.65 -12.05 15.46
CA ASP A 99 -3.79 -12.77 16.02
C ASP A 99 -3.42 -13.65 17.23
N ALA A 100 -2.23 -13.43 17.81
CA ALA A 100 -1.85 -14.03 19.08
C ALA A 100 -2.73 -13.48 20.23
N PRO A 101 -3.11 -14.32 21.20
CA PRO A 101 -3.62 -13.84 22.47
C PRO A 101 -2.60 -12.90 23.13
N ARG A 102 -3.09 -11.89 23.85
CA ARG A 102 -2.23 -10.99 24.63
C ARG A 102 -1.47 -11.80 25.68
N ASP A 103 -0.14 -11.77 25.60
CA ASP A 103 0.72 -12.29 26.64
C ASP A 103 1.30 -11.11 27.43
N GLU A 104 0.83 -10.97 28.67
CA GLU A 104 1.19 -9.87 29.56
C GLU A 104 2.67 -9.89 29.95
N THR A 105 3.32 -11.05 29.86
CA THR A 105 4.72 -11.27 30.25
C THR A 105 5.73 -10.94 29.16
N SER A 106 5.29 -10.84 27.90
CA SER A 106 6.15 -10.47 26.77
C SER A 106 5.97 -9.00 26.36
N SER A 107 7.09 -8.31 26.21
CA SER A 107 7.17 -6.95 25.64
C SER A 107 7.66 -6.95 24.19
N THR A 108 7.61 -8.10 23.49
CA THR A 108 8.20 -8.28 22.16
C THR A 108 7.24 -8.99 21.21
N GLY A 109 7.32 -8.65 19.92
CA GLY A 109 6.62 -9.36 18.85
C GLY A 109 5.09 -9.31 18.89
N GLN A 110 4.48 -8.44 19.70
CA GLN A 110 3.02 -8.32 19.82
C GLN A 110 2.52 -7.02 19.20
N THR A 111 1.43 -7.13 18.43
CA THR A 111 0.67 -5.98 17.94
C THR A 111 -0.46 -5.61 18.90
N PRO A 112 -0.88 -4.34 19.00
CA PRO A 112 -1.95 -3.94 19.90
C PRO A 112 -3.34 -4.46 19.50
N ALA A 113 -3.56 -4.80 18.23
CA ALA A 113 -4.79 -5.41 17.73
C ALA A 113 -4.59 -6.04 16.34
N ASN A 114 -5.41 -7.01 15.96
CA ASN A 114 -5.48 -7.51 14.59
C ASN A 114 -6.34 -6.57 13.70
N ARG A 115 -5.82 -5.41 13.30
CA ARG A 115 -6.52 -4.42 12.46
C ARG A 115 -5.62 -3.84 11.37
N GLY A 116 -6.12 -3.71 10.15
CA GLY A 116 -5.35 -3.17 9.02
C GLY A 116 -4.32 -4.14 8.42
N ASN A 117 -4.49 -5.46 8.64
CA ASN A 117 -3.60 -6.53 8.19
C ASN A 117 -2.13 -6.27 8.59
N GLU A 118 -1.19 -6.37 7.64
CA GLU A 118 0.25 -6.26 7.88
C GLU A 118 0.67 -4.89 8.45
N ALA A 119 -0.13 -3.86 8.16
CA ALA A 119 0.18 -2.50 8.55
C ALA A 119 0.31 -2.32 10.06
N MET A 120 -0.44 -3.07 10.87
CA MET A 120 -0.33 -2.96 12.33
C MET A 120 1.04 -3.44 12.82
N ALA A 121 1.53 -4.55 12.29
CA ALA A 121 2.85 -5.07 12.61
C ALA A 121 3.94 -4.09 12.17
N TYR A 122 3.81 -3.53 10.97
CA TYR A 122 4.78 -2.58 10.44
C TYR A 122 4.85 -1.30 11.27
N LEU A 123 3.69 -0.69 11.57
CA LEU A 123 3.61 0.51 12.41
C LEU A 123 4.12 0.22 13.82
N THR A 124 3.79 -0.94 14.38
CA THR A 124 4.30 -1.36 15.69
C THR A 124 5.83 -1.46 15.70
N TRP A 125 6.43 -2.06 14.67
CA TRP A 125 7.89 -2.10 14.54
C TRP A 125 8.49 -0.70 14.39
N MET A 126 7.94 0.15 13.52
CA MET A 126 8.45 1.51 13.26
C MET A 126 8.38 2.40 14.51
N ILE A 127 7.34 2.26 15.32
CA ILE A 127 7.16 3.05 16.55
C ILE A 127 8.10 2.56 17.65
N ASP A 128 8.08 1.26 17.92
CA ASP A 128 8.76 0.72 19.10
C ASP A 128 10.26 0.58 18.87
N ASN A 129 10.74 0.50 17.62
CA ASN A 129 12.16 0.40 17.28
C ASN A 129 12.71 1.66 16.62
N TYR A 130 12.00 2.79 16.70
CA TYR A 130 12.33 4.02 15.96
C TYR A 130 13.80 4.46 16.08
N ASP A 131 14.37 4.42 17.29
CA ASP A 131 15.76 4.85 17.52
C ASP A 131 16.79 3.80 17.07
N ASP A 132 16.35 2.55 16.90
CA ASP A 132 17.17 1.37 16.62
C ASP A 132 17.04 0.91 15.14
N ILE A 133 16.40 1.71 14.27
CA ILE A 133 16.24 1.39 12.84
C ILE A 133 17.64 1.25 12.20
N PRO A 134 17.95 0.15 11.50
CA PRO A 134 19.29 -0.09 10.97
C PRO A 134 19.58 0.75 9.72
N ALA A 135 20.82 1.26 9.63
CA ALA A 135 21.29 2.04 8.47
C ALA A 135 21.23 1.27 7.15
N ALA A 136 21.32 -0.07 7.20
CA ALA A 136 21.20 -0.96 6.04
C ALA A 136 19.78 -1.03 5.44
N GLY A 137 18.78 -0.39 6.07
CA GLY A 137 17.40 -0.36 5.63
C GLY A 137 16.53 -1.44 6.26
N SER A 138 15.23 -1.40 5.94
CA SER A 138 14.22 -2.29 6.51
C SER A 138 13.31 -2.84 5.41
N VAL A 139 13.09 -4.15 5.43
CA VAL A 139 12.23 -4.89 4.50
C VAL A 139 10.98 -5.34 5.24
N PHE A 140 9.81 -5.04 4.69
CA PHE A 140 8.51 -5.33 5.27
C PHE A 140 7.79 -6.36 4.39
N VAL A 141 7.36 -7.48 4.98
CA VAL A 141 6.67 -8.59 4.28
C VAL A 141 5.58 -9.23 5.13
N HIS A 142 4.65 -9.95 4.48
CA HIS A 142 3.71 -10.82 5.17
C HIS A 142 4.38 -12.16 5.56
N GLY A 143 3.76 -12.87 6.50
CA GLY A 143 4.28 -14.11 7.10
C GLY A 143 4.27 -15.34 6.21
N SER A 144 3.34 -15.41 5.25
CA SER A 144 3.26 -16.55 4.34
C SER A 144 4.46 -16.63 3.40
N ARG A 145 5.13 -17.79 3.37
CA ARG A 145 6.17 -18.09 2.38
C ARG A 145 5.60 -18.20 0.97
N TRP A 146 4.43 -18.84 0.83
CA TRP A 146 3.80 -19.12 -0.46
C TRP A 146 2.52 -18.30 -0.61
N ALA A 147 2.57 -17.21 -1.38
CA ALA A 147 1.42 -16.35 -1.57
C ALA A 147 1.41 -15.70 -2.95
N TRP A 148 0.23 -15.50 -3.53
CA TRP A 148 0.07 -14.80 -4.81
C TRP A 148 0.64 -13.37 -4.78
N HIS A 149 0.81 -12.78 -3.60
CA HIS A 149 1.44 -11.47 -3.46
C HIS A 149 2.93 -11.48 -3.83
N ASN A 150 3.59 -12.66 -3.78
CA ASN A 150 5.00 -12.86 -4.07
C ASN A 150 5.23 -12.94 -5.57
N ASP A 151 6.09 -12.05 -6.07
CA ASP A 151 6.38 -11.89 -7.49
C ASP A 151 7.44 -12.88 -7.99
N ALA A 152 7.18 -14.16 -7.72
CA ALA A 152 7.99 -15.30 -8.13
C ALA A 152 7.15 -16.28 -8.96
N PRO A 153 7.75 -17.03 -9.91
CA PRO A 153 7.02 -17.99 -10.75
C PRO A 153 6.27 -19.07 -9.97
N ASP A 154 6.84 -19.47 -8.82
CA ASP A 154 6.32 -20.45 -7.88
C ASP A 154 5.73 -19.81 -6.61
N TYR A 155 5.68 -18.48 -6.54
CA TYR A 155 5.17 -17.71 -5.41
C TYR A 155 6.00 -17.81 -4.12
N ASP A 156 7.28 -18.21 -4.17
CA ASP A 156 8.16 -18.32 -2.99
C ASP A 156 8.71 -16.95 -2.54
N ASN A 157 8.33 -16.49 -1.34
CA ASN A 157 8.89 -15.29 -0.74
C ASN A 157 10.35 -15.50 -0.28
N ALA A 158 10.72 -16.72 0.13
CA ALA A 158 12.07 -17.01 0.60
C ALA A 158 13.07 -16.81 -0.55
N ALA A 159 12.77 -17.31 -1.74
CA ALA A 159 13.60 -17.13 -2.92
C ALA A 159 13.74 -15.65 -3.32
N LEU A 160 12.65 -14.87 -3.24
CA LEU A 160 12.71 -13.42 -3.48
C LEU A 160 13.60 -12.71 -2.46
N LEU A 161 13.44 -13.00 -1.17
CA LEU A 161 14.23 -12.36 -0.10
C LEU A 161 15.71 -12.77 -0.14
N ILE A 162 16.02 -14.02 -0.49
CA ILE A 162 17.40 -14.45 -0.73
C ILE A 162 18.02 -13.64 -1.88
N SER A 163 17.31 -13.47 -2.98
CA SER A 163 17.81 -12.77 -4.17
C SER A 163 17.75 -11.24 -4.12
N LEU A 164 16.96 -10.66 -3.19
CA LEU A 164 16.75 -9.22 -3.08
C LEU A 164 18.06 -8.44 -2.85
N ASN A 165 18.48 -7.61 -3.79
CA ASN A 165 19.60 -6.71 -3.62
C ASN A 165 19.15 -5.45 -2.88
N THR A 166 19.37 -5.40 -1.57
CA THR A 166 18.90 -4.30 -0.72
C THR A 166 19.55 -2.96 -1.09
N THR A 167 20.81 -2.96 -1.52
CA THR A 167 21.52 -1.74 -1.91
C THR A 167 20.91 -1.11 -3.16
N THR A 168 20.75 -1.88 -4.24
CA THR A 168 20.17 -1.33 -5.48
C THR A 168 18.67 -1.08 -5.37
N ALA A 169 17.97 -1.83 -4.52
CA ALA A 169 16.55 -1.60 -4.25
C ALA A 169 16.30 -0.26 -3.54
N LEU A 170 17.21 0.20 -2.69
CA LEU A 170 17.08 1.49 -2.02
C LEU A 170 17.43 2.68 -2.92
N GLU A 171 18.17 2.50 -4.00
CA GLU A 171 18.49 3.60 -4.91
C GLU A 171 17.35 3.89 -5.90
N PRO A 172 17.18 5.13 -6.38
CA PRO A 172 17.72 6.38 -5.84
C PRO A 172 16.81 7.02 -4.77
N TYR A 173 15.64 6.43 -4.51
CA TYR A 173 14.58 7.09 -3.74
C TYR A 173 14.55 6.69 -2.26
N GLY A 174 15.35 5.73 -1.83
CA GLY A 174 15.31 5.17 -0.48
C GLY A 174 14.09 4.30 -0.19
N TYR A 175 13.33 3.92 -1.22
CA TYR A 175 12.14 3.07 -1.10
C TYR A 175 11.87 2.31 -2.40
N HIS A 176 11.42 1.06 -2.29
CA HIS A 176 10.90 0.29 -3.42
C HIS A 176 9.88 -0.77 -2.98
N ASN A 177 8.79 -0.95 -3.72
CA ASN A 177 7.85 -2.05 -3.52
C ASN A 177 8.46 -3.36 -4.07
N LEU A 178 8.32 -4.49 -3.37
CA LEU A 178 8.97 -5.74 -3.78
C LEU A 178 8.31 -6.41 -5.00
N ARG A 179 7.12 -5.96 -5.40
CA ARG A 179 6.37 -6.48 -6.54
C ARG A 179 6.65 -5.65 -7.79
N CYS A 180 7.00 -6.31 -8.88
CA CYS A 180 7.31 -5.74 -10.18
C CYS A 180 6.16 -5.81 -11.20
N ASP A 181 5.39 -6.90 -11.20
CA ASP A 181 4.31 -7.14 -12.17
C ASP A 181 3.07 -6.25 -11.89
N TRP A 182 2.57 -5.62 -12.94
CA TRP A 182 1.49 -4.64 -12.85
C TRP A 182 0.09 -5.24 -12.81
N SER A 183 -0.09 -6.55 -12.98
CA SER A 183 -1.41 -7.17 -13.18
C SER A 183 -2.36 -6.98 -11.98
N ALA A 184 -1.83 -6.75 -10.78
CA ALA A 184 -2.62 -6.44 -9.57
C ALA A 184 -2.48 -4.97 -9.11
N SER A 185 -1.71 -4.17 -9.84
CA SER A 185 -1.33 -2.80 -9.51
C SER A 185 -2.41 -1.77 -9.91
N THR A 186 -2.15 -0.49 -9.63
CA THR A 186 -2.87 0.63 -10.24
C THR A 186 -2.06 1.33 -11.34
N CYS A 187 -0.90 0.82 -11.73
CA CYS A 187 0.01 1.47 -12.69
C CYS A 187 -0.57 1.65 -14.08
N SER A 188 -1.45 0.74 -14.53
CA SER A 188 -2.14 0.85 -15.81
C SER A 188 -3.37 1.76 -15.68
N PRO A 189 -3.44 2.92 -16.38
CA PRO A 189 -4.62 3.78 -16.36
C PRO A 189 -5.86 3.12 -16.96
N LYS A 190 -5.67 2.08 -17.79
CA LYS A 190 -6.76 1.31 -18.40
C LYS A 190 -7.43 0.34 -17.43
N GLU A 191 -6.66 -0.19 -16.48
CA GLU A 191 -7.11 -1.25 -15.55
C GLU A 191 -7.48 -0.70 -14.17
N ALA A 192 -7.03 0.52 -13.86
CA ALA A 192 -7.33 1.20 -12.61
C ALA A 192 -7.87 2.61 -12.91
N PRO A 193 -9.20 2.84 -12.81
CA PRO A 193 -9.74 4.19 -12.88
C PRO A 193 -9.28 5.03 -11.67
N PRO A 194 -9.36 6.37 -11.76
CA PRO A 194 -9.08 7.24 -10.61
C PRO A 194 -9.92 6.87 -9.38
N GLN A 195 -9.30 6.88 -8.21
CA GLN A 195 -9.91 6.46 -6.96
C GLN A 195 -11.16 7.29 -6.59
N GLY A 196 -11.15 8.60 -6.88
CA GLY A 196 -12.29 9.49 -6.68
C GLY A 196 -13.32 9.52 -7.82
N SER A 197 -13.15 8.71 -8.88
CA SER A 197 -14.04 8.76 -10.05
C SER A 197 -15.45 8.23 -9.75
N LEU A 198 -16.44 8.68 -10.53
CA LEU A 198 -17.81 8.16 -10.43
C LEU A 198 -17.88 6.65 -10.71
N GLU A 199 -17.04 6.14 -11.59
CA GLU A 199 -16.93 4.71 -11.88
C GLU A 199 -16.53 3.92 -10.61
N THR A 200 -15.46 4.35 -9.95
CA THR A 200 -14.97 3.71 -8.72
C THR A 200 -16.01 3.78 -7.61
N ILE A 201 -16.63 4.95 -7.41
CA ILE A 201 -17.69 5.15 -6.39
C ILE A 201 -18.89 4.25 -6.67
N PHE A 202 -19.36 4.20 -7.93
CA PHE A 202 -20.49 3.37 -8.32
C PHE A 202 -20.17 1.87 -8.15
N LYS A 203 -18.97 1.45 -8.57
CA LYS A 203 -18.51 0.07 -8.41
C LYS A 203 -18.47 -0.33 -6.94
N ALA A 204 -17.89 0.49 -6.07
CA ALA A 204 -17.83 0.25 -4.63
C ALA A 204 -19.22 0.09 -4.01
N LYS A 205 -20.20 0.88 -4.45
CA LYS A 205 -21.58 0.80 -3.98
C LYS A 205 -22.32 -0.46 -4.48
N MET A 206 -22.08 -0.86 -5.73
CA MET A 206 -22.72 -2.03 -6.33
C MET A 206 -22.07 -3.35 -5.92
N GLN A 207 -20.78 -3.31 -5.55
CA GLN A 207 -19.96 -4.46 -5.19
C GLN A 207 -19.28 -4.23 -3.83
N PRO A 208 -20.04 -4.10 -2.73
CA PRO A 208 -19.48 -3.82 -1.41
C PRO A 208 -18.57 -4.94 -0.86
N TRP A 209 -18.58 -6.13 -1.48
CA TRP A 209 -17.67 -7.24 -1.16
C TRP A 209 -16.33 -7.17 -1.92
N ASP A 210 -16.20 -6.31 -2.93
CA ASP A 210 -14.94 -6.07 -3.62
C ASP A 210 -14.10 -5.10 -2.79
N ALA A 211 -13.23 -5.66 -1.94
CA ALA A 211 -12.35 -4.88 -1.07
C ALA A 211 -11.48 -3.87 -1.83
N ARG A 212 -11.12 -4.13 -3.09
CA ARG A 212 -10.38 -3.19 -3.92
C ARG A 212 -11.27 -2.01 -4.30
N ALA A 213 -12.47 -2.25 -4.82
CA ALA A 213 -13.38 -1.17 -5.18
C ALA A 213 -13.72 -0.29 -3.97
N VAL A 214 -14.01 -0.92 -2.83
CA VAL A 214 -14.34 -0.21 -1.58
C VAL A 214 -13.15 0.59 -1.04
N SER A 215 -11.93 0.02 -1.02
CA SER A 215 -10.74 0.75 -0.59
C SER A 215 -10.38 1.90 -1.52
N ASP A 216 -10.49 1.68 -2.83
CA ASP A 216 -10.15 2.69 -3.83
C ASP A 216 -11.12 3.88 -3.71
N ALA A 217 -12.43 3.64 -3.53
CA ALA A 217 -13.41 4.70 -3.28
C ALA A 217 -13.21 5.43 -1.94
N ALA A 218 -12.67 4.75 -0.92
CA ALA A 218 -12.41 5.33 0.40
C ALA A 218 -11.10 6.12 0.49
N LEU A 219 -10.13 5.85 -0.39
CA LEU A 219 -8.79 6.44 -0.34
C LEU A 219 -8.80 7.99 -0.33
N PRO A 220 -9.55 8.71 -1.18
CA PRO A 220 -9.56 10.18 -1.15
C PRO A 220 -9.96 10.76 0.22
N GLY A 221 -10.96 10.15 0.86
CA GLY A 221 -11.42 10.56 2.20
C GLY A 221 -10.39 10.25 3.28
N ALA A 222 -9.69 9.11 3.16
CA ALA A 222 -8.60 8.75 4.07
C ALA A 222 -7.42 9.73 3.95
N LEU A 223 -7.01 10.10 2.73
CA LEU A 223 -5.95 11.08 2.50
C LEU A 223 -6.31 12.45 3.09
N GLN A 224 -7.54 12.90 2.86
CA GLN A 224 -8.04 14.11 3.49
C GLN A 224 -7.96 14.02 5.02
N THR A 225 -8.39 12.90 5.60
CA THR A 225 -8.42 12.73 7.06
C THR A 225 -7.03 12.65 7.68
N LEU A 226 -6.09 12.00 7.00
CA LEU A 226 -4.75 11.74 7.52
C LEU A 226 -3.80 12.91 7.36
N PHE A 227 -3.95 13.72 6.31
CA PHE A 227 -2.97 14.74 5.95
C PHE A 227 -3.50 16.18 6.05
N HIS A 228 -4.82 16.40 6.20
CA HIS A 228 -5.37 17.75 6.23
C HIS A 228 -4.83 18.59 7.40
N ASP A 229 -4.59 19.85 7.10
CA ASP A 229 -4.25 20.89 8.05
C ASP A 229 -5.30 22.02 7.94
N ASP A 230 -6.07 22.21 9.01
CA ASP A 230 -7.11 23.24 9.07
C ASP A 230 -6.52 24.67 8.98
N ALA A 231 -5.21 24.84 9.28
CA ALA A 231 -4.58 26.16 9.35
C ALA A 231 -4.02 26.65 8.01
N THR A 232 -3.58 25.77 7.12
CA THR A 232 -2.87 26.13 5.89
C THR A 232 -3.79 26.22 4.67
N GLY A 233 -4.97 25.60 4.71
CA GLY A 233 -5.87 25.50 3.56
C GLY A 233 -5.25 24.73 2.38
N SER A 234 -4.18 23.97 2.62
CA SER A 234 -3.46 23.19 1.61
C SER A 234 -4.34 22.12 0.97
N THR A 235 -4.07 21.80 -0.31
CA THR A 235 -4.82 20.78 -1.04
C THR A 235 -4.36 19.39 -0.62
N THR A 236 -5.24 18.65 0.06
CA THR A 236 -5.03 17.24 0.45
C THR A 236 -6.03 16.28 -0.19
N ALA A 237 -7.12 16.80 -0.75
CA ALA A 237 -8.19 16.01 -1.34
C ALA A 237 -7.82 15.55 -2.75
N LEU A 238 -7.77 14.23 -2.96
CA LEU A 238 -7.63 13.64 -4.29
C LEU A 238 -8.95 13.81 -5.08
N GLY A 239 -8.88 14.54 -6.19
CA GLY A 239 -9.99 14.84 -7.08
C GLY A 239 -10.45 13.65 -7.92
N ARG A 240 -11.57 13.84 -8.65
CA ARG A 240 -12.24 12.76 -9.41
C ARG A 240 -11.47 12.26 -10.63
N SER A 241 -10.59 13.07 -11.19
CA SER A 241 -9.75 12.74 -12.35
C SER A 241 -8.31 12.40 -11.96
N GLU A 242 -7.97 12.51 -10.67
CA GLU A 242 -6.63 12.27 -10.15
C GLU A 242 -6.52 10.85 -9.61
N ALA A 243 -5.43 10.18 -9.95
CA ALA A 243 -5.24 8.78 -9.60
C ALA A 243 -3.88 8.58 -8.95
N ILE A 244 -3.86 7.88 -7.83
CA ILE A 244 -2.63 7.36 -7.21
C ILE A 244 -2.28 6.03 -7.88
N ARG A 245 -1.05 5.95 -8.37
CA ARG A 245 -0.52 4.81 -9.12
C ARG A 245 0.55 4.14 -8.28
N SER A 246 0.43 2.84 -8.06
CA SER A 246 1.47 2.07 -7.40
C SER A 246 1.41 0.60 -7.82
N GLN A 247 2.55 -0.07 -7.70
CA GLN A 247 2.61 -1.53 -7.60
C GLN A 247 1.75 -2.03 -6.43
N CYS A 248 1.22 -3.24 -6.55
CA CYS A 248 0.33 -3.79 -5.53
C CYS A 248 1.07 -4.08 -4.23
N CYS A 249 0.26 -4.09 -3.17
CA CYS A 249 0.49 -4.86 -1.96
C CYS A 249 1.44 -4.15 -0.99
N ALA A 250 1.51 -4.62 0.26
CA ALA A 250 2.28 -3.99 1.33
C ALA A 250 3.60 -4.72 1.59
N GLN A 251 4.33 -5.08 0.52
CA GLN A 251 5.69 -5.62 0.65
C GLN A 251 6.68 -4.64 0.04
N PHE A 252 7.61 -4.11 0.83
CA PHE A 252 8.51 -3.06 0.39
C PHE A 252 9.81 -3.04 1.18
N ILE A 253 10.82 -2.37 0.64
CA ILE A 253 12.05 -2.00 1.33
C ILE A 253 12.14 -0.48 1.44
N VAL A 254 12.66 0.02 2.56
CA VAL A 254 12.81 1.46 2.84
C VAL A 254 14.10 1.72 3.62
N SER A 255 14.74 2.85 3.34
CA SER A 255 15.98 3.25 4.00
C SER A 255 15.71 3.84 5.39
N GLN A 256 16.73 3.84 6.25
CA GLN A 256 16.67 4.51 7.56
C GLN A 256 16.30 5.99 7.41
N THR A 257 16.93 6.70 6.48
CA THR A 257 16.66 8.12 6.23
C THR A 257 15.20 8.37 5.84
N ARG A 258 14.61 7.51 5.00
CA ARG A 258 13.19 7.62 4.62
C ARG A 258 12.23 7.27 5.74
N LEU A 259 12.62 6.40 6.67
CA LEU A 259 11.84 6.16 7.88
C LEU A 259 11.92 7.36 8.85
N TRP A 260 13.10 7.94 9.04
CA TRP A 260 13.31 9.05 9.97
C TRP A 260 12.90 10.43 9.46
N GLN A 261 12.60 10.58 8.16
CA GLN A 261 11.99 11.81 7.66
C GLN A 261 10.58 12.04 8.24
N HIS A 262 9.93 10.97 8.73
CA HIS A 262 8.66 11.03 9.45
C HIS A 262 8.91 10.76 10.92
N SER A 263 8.36 11.61 11.78
CA SER A 263 8.50 11.51 13.22
C SER A 263 7.82 10.25 13.78
N ARG A 264 8.27 9.80 14.95
CA ARG A 264 7.59 8.74 15.70
C ARG A 264 6.10 9.05 15.94
N ALA A 265 5.77 10.32 16.16
CA ALA A 265 4.39 10.76 16.39
C ALA A 265 3.50 10.55 15.17
N GLU A 266 4.01 10.68 13.94
CA GLU A 266 3.27 10.43 12.71
C GLU A 266 2.95 8.94 12.53
N TYR A 267 3.89 8.05 12.85
CA TYR A 267 3.61 6.61 12.87
C TYR A 267 2.58 6.25 13.95
N VAL A 268 2.66 6.87 15.13
CA VAL A 268 1.63 6.74 16.16
C VAL A 268 0.28 7.22 15.63
N ALA A 269 0.22 8.36 14.94
CA ALA A 269 -1.01 8.90 14.36
C ALA A 269 -1.63 7.93 13.34
N LEU A 270 -0.84 7.33 12.43
CA LEU A 270 -1.32 6.29 11.51
C LEU A 270 -1.84 5.04 12.25
N ARG A 271 -1.13 4.61 13.30
CA ARG A 271 -1.56 3.47 14.12
C ARG A 271 -2.87 3.78 14.84
N GLN A 272 -3.02 4.98 15.35
CA GLN A 272 -4.26 5.41 15.99
C GLN A 272 -5.40 5.59 15.00
N TRP A 273 -5.15 6.03 13.77
CA TRP A 273 -6.18 6.03 12.72
C TRP A 273 -6.75 4.63 12.48
N LEU A 274 -5.89 3.60 12.51
CA LEU A 274 -6.35 2.21 12.49
C LEU A 274 -7.10 1.80 13.76
N LEU A 275 -6.64 2.19 14.96
CA LEU A 275 -7.21 1.70 16.21
C LEU A 275 -8.49 2.41 16.64
N ASP A 276 -8.60 3.70 16.33
CA ASP A 276 -9.73 4.55 16.71
C ASP A 276 -11.04 4.04 16.07
N SER A 277 -12.13 4.57 16.59
CA SER A 277 -13.49 4.34 16.10
C SER A 277 -14.17 5.67 15.81
N GLY A 278 -14.97 5.75 14.75
CA GLY A 278 -15.73 6.94 14.38
C GLY A 278 -15.60 7.28 12.90
N GLU A 279 -16.23 8.38 12.50
CA GLU A 279 -16.31 8.79 11.09
C GLU A 279 -14.94 9.12 10.47
N LYS A 280 -14.03 9.69 11.28
CA LYS A 280 -12.65 10.01 10.86
C LYS A 280 -11.66 8.86 11.09
N ALA A 281 -12.07 7.72 11.64
CA ALA A 281 -11.19 6.58 11.83
C ALA A 281 -11.10 5.72 10.55
N ALA A 282 -10.16 4.78 10.52
CA ALA A 282 -10.05 3.83 9.42
C ALA A 282 -11.33 2.99 9.27
N PRO A 283 -11.68 2.55 8.05
CA PRO A 283 -12.73 1.57 7.84
C PRO A 283 -12.60 0.36 8.76
N ALA A 284 -13.73 -0.16 9.25
CA ALA A 284 -13.73 -1.28 10.19
C ALA A 284 -13.20 -2.58 9.56
N ASP A 285 -13.40 -2.75 8.25
CA ASP A 285 -12.84 -3.89 7.52
C ASP A 285 -11.32 -3.77 7.38
N ALA A 286 -10.59 -4.73 7.96
CA ALA A 286 -9.14 -4.74 7.99
C ALA A 286 -8.49 -4.82 6.59
N LYS A 287 -9.14 -5.47 5.61
CA LYS A 287 -8.64 -5.54 4.23
C LYS A 287 -8.78 -4.19 3.55
N VAL A 288 -9.88 -3.48 3.78
CA VAL A 288 -10.09 -2.13 3.25
C VAL A 288 -9.08 -1.16 3.86
N ALA A 289 -8.96 -1.13 5.19
CA ALA A 289 -8.02 -0.25 5.89
C ALA A 289 -6.55 -0.55 5.54
N GLY A 290 -6.18 -1.84 5.52
CA GLY A 290 -4.82 -2.27 5.14
C GLY A 290 -4.47 -1.91 3.69
N ARG A 291 -5.44 -2.03 2.77
CA ARG A 291 -5.25 -1.63 1.37
C ARG A 291 -5.10 -0.11 1.21
N ILE A 292 -5.80 0.70 2.02
CA ILE A 292 -5.56 2.15 2.06
C ILE A 292 -4.12 2.45 2.50
N LEU A 293 -3.62 1.81 3.57
CA LEU A 293 -2.24 2.01 3.99
C LEU A 293 -1.21 1.51 2.97
N SER A 294 -1.53 0.49 2.16
CA SER A 294 -0.65 0.06 1.07
C SER A 294 -0.37 1.17 0.05
N TYR A 295 -1.33 2.09 -0.17
CA TYR A 295 -1.08 3.28 -0.96
C TYR A 295 -0.27 4.32 -0.19
N ILE A 296 -0.44 4.44 1.12
CA ILE A 296 0.23 5.48 1.91
C ILE A 296 1.74 5.23 2.02
N TRP A 297 2.22 3.99 2.03
CA TRP A 297 3.66 3.70 2.16
C TRP A 297 4.54 4.41 1.12
N HIS A 298 4.16 4.38 -0.16
CA HIS A 298 4.95 5.05 -1.20
C HIS A 298 4.76 6.58 -1.19
N ILE A 299 3.60 7.07 -0.74
CA ILE A 299 3.37 8.51 -0.50
C ILE A 299 4.37 9.02 0.55
N LEU A 300 4.51 8.29 1.65
CA LEU A 300 5.41 8.67 2.73
C LEU A 300 6.89 8.58 2.32
N PHE A 301 7.29 7.54 1.57
CA PHE A 301 8.71 7.19 1.46
C PHE A 301 9.38 7.50 0.12
N MET A 302 8.66 7.82 -0.96
CA MET A 302 9.28 8.04 -2.27
C MET A 302 9.79 9.47 -2.50
N GLN A 303 9.19 10.46 -1.84
CA GLN A 303 9.53 11.88 -1.99
C GLN A 303 9.88 12.50 -0.64
N ASP A 304 10.55 13.65 -0.66
CA ASP A 304 11.02 14.35 0.53
C ASP A 304 9.84 14.99 1.28
N ALA A 305 9.74 14.71 2.58
CA ALA A 305 8.66 15.18 3.46
C ALA A 305 8.62 16.71 3.69
N ASP A 306 9.71 17.43 3.40
CA ASP A 306 9.75 18.89 3.52
C ASP A 306 9.09 19.62 2.32
N SER A 307 8.55 18.85 1.37
CA SER A 307 7.98 19.38 0.13
C SER A 307 6.57 18.86 -0.11
N THR A 308 5.79 19.59 -0.90
CA THR A 308 4.52 19.06 -1.40
C THR A 308 4.77 17.87 -2.33
N ILE A 309 3.91 16.87 -2.26
CA ILE A 309 4.00 15.65 -3.06
C ILE A 309 3.45 15.92 -4.46
N ASN A 310 4.31 15.95 -5.47
CA ASN A 310 3.88 16.03 -6.86
C ASN A 310 3.35 14.67 -7.31
N LEU A 311 2.09 14.63 -7.75
CA LEU A 311 1.37 13.38 -8.08
C LEU A 311 1.94 12.69 -9.32
N ASP A 312 2.29 13.45 -10.37
CA ASP A 312 2.84 12.88 -11.61
C ASP A 312 4.20 12.23 -11.34
N ARG A 313 5.05 12.90 -10.55
CA ARG A 313 6.34 12.36 -10.11
C ARG A 313 6.17 11.14 -9.23
N LEU A 314 5.26 11.18 -8.25
CA LEU A 314 4.95 10.04 -7.38
C LEU A 314 4.56 8.82 -8.22
N ASN A 315 3.62 9.00 -9.13
CA ASN A 315 3.10 7.95 -9.98
C ASN A 315 4.16 7.36 -10.92
N ALA A 316 5.04 8.20 -11.48
CA ALA A 316 6.14 7.74 -12.32
C ALA A 316 7.15 6.90 -11.52
N GLN A 317 7.46 7.30 -10.29
CA GLN A 317 8.38 6.58 -9.40
C GLN A 317 7.78 5.28 -8.85
N ALA A 318 6.48 5.27 -8.54
CA ALA A 318 5.76 4.13 -7.97
C ALA A 318 5.40 3.03 -8.99
N CYS A 319 5.62 3.29 -10.27
CA CYS A 319 5.32 2.39 -11.37
C CYS A 319 6.49 2.26 -12.35
N PRO A 320 7.65 1.76 -11.88
CA PRO A 320 8.75 1.41 -12.77
C PRO A 320 8.30 0.28 -13.71
N THR A 321 8.98 0.16 -14.86
CA THR A 321 8.74 -0.98 -15.73
C THR A 321 9.11 -2.28 -15.02
N ALA A 322 8.40 -3.38 -15.32
CA ALA A 322 8.68 -4.69 -14.73
C ALA A 322 10.13 -5.12 -14.97
N GLN A 323 10.67 -4.86 -16.16
CA GLN A 323 12.07 -5.16 -16.47
C GLN A 323 13.04 -4.40 -15.58
N GLU A 324 12.84 -3.08 -15.42
CA GLU A 324 13.67 -2.26 -14.53
C GLU A 324 13.57 -2.75 -13.09
N CYS A 325 12.35 -3.02 -12.62
CA CYS A 325 12.10 -3.50 -11.27
C CYS A 325 12.79 -4.84 -11.00
N TYR A 326 12.62 -5.86 -11.85
CA TYR A 326 13.26 -7.17 -11.63
C TYR A 326 14.79 -7.09 -11.71
N CYS A 327 15.33 -6.25 -12.59
CA CYS A 327 16.77 -5.98 -12.65
C CYS A 327 17.27 -5.35 -11.35
N ARG A 328 16.58 -4.30 -10.86
CA ARG A 328 16.96 -3.55 -9.68
C ARG A 328 16.84 -4.36 -8.39
N LEU A 329 15.73 -5.08 -8.22
CA LEU A 329 15.45 -5.83 -7.00
C LEU A 329 16.19 -7.17 -6.98
N TYR A 330 16.23 -7.88 -8.09
CA TYR A 330 16.60 -9.30 -8.09
C TYR A 330 17.75 -9.63 -9.06
N GLY A 331 18.39 -8.62 -9.67
CA GLY A 331 19.48 -8.81 -10.63
C GLY A 331 19.06 -9.43 -11.98
N ARG A 332 17.76 -9.54 -12.24
CA ARG A 332 17.21 -10.19 -13.43
C ARG A 332 17.06 -9.17 -14.58
N CYS A 333 18.17 -8.77 -15.18
CA CYS A 333 18.18 -7.68 -16.17
C CYS A 333 17.92 -8.12 -17.62
N ASN A 334 18.21 -9.37 -17.96
CA ASN A 334 18.13 -9.91 -19.32
C ASN A 334 16.85 -10.75 -19.54
N LEU A 335 15.73 -10.26 -19.01
CA LEU A 335 14.43 -10.93 -19.14
C LEU A 335 13.92 -10.84 -20.58
N ARG A 336 13.31 -11.92 -21.05
CA ARG A 336 12.73 -12.00 -22.40
C ARG A 336 11.28 -11.55 -22.40
N ASN A 337 10.83 -11.01 -23.54
CA ASN A 337 9.43 -10.69 -23.82
C ASN A 337 8.80 -9.79 -22.74
N CYS A 338 9.51 -8.70 -22.42
CA CYS A 338 9.02 -7.59 -21.59
C CYS A 338 8.42 -6.47 -22.47
N ASP A 339 7.66 -6.84 -23.51
CA ASP A 339 7.20 -5.91 -24.56
C ASP A 339 6.17 -4.88 -24.05
N ARG A 340 5.67 -5.07 -22.83
CA ARG A 340 4.78 -4.15 -22.13
C ARG A 340 5.44 -3.70 -20.84
N PRO A 341 5.23 -2.43 -20.43
CA PRO A 341 5.91 -1.88 -19.26
C PRO A 341 5.60 -2.66 -17.97
N GLY A 342 4.45 -3.32 -17.88
CA GLY A 342 4.01 -3.96 -16.64
C GLY A 342 4.26 -5.45 -16.49
N ARG A 343 4.94 -6.12 -17.43
CA ARG A 343 5.10 -7.58 -17.37
C ARG A 343 6.33 -8.07 -18.12
N CYS A 344 6.96 -9.11 -17.57
CA CYS A 344 7.97 -9.91 -18.24
C CYS A 344 7.54 -11.38 -18.26
N GLN A 345 7.68 -12.06 -19.40
CA GLN A 345 7.22 -13.45 -19.53
C GLN A 345 7.95 -14.38 -18.54
N GLY A 346 7.17 -15.26 -17.90
CA GLY A 346 7.70 -16.30 -17.01
C GLY A 346 8.17 -15.80 -15.64
N GLN A 347 8.04 -14.51 -15.33
CA GLN A 347 8.35 -14.01 -13.99
C GLN A 347 7.19 -14.17 -13.01
N TYR A 348 5.97 -13.90 -13.47
CA TYR A 348 4.78 -14.02 -12.64
C TYR A 348 3.51 -14.14 -13.48
N VAL A 349 2.52 -14.81 -12.90
CA VAL A 349 1.15 -14.90 -13.41
C VAL A 349 0.21 -14.82 -12.20
N ILE A 350 -0.85 -14.00 -12.30
CA ILE A 350 -1.90 -14.01 -11.27
C ILE A 350 -2.56 -15.39 -11.27
N PRO A 351 -2.56 -16.11 -10.13
CA PRO A 351 -3.26 -17.38 -10.05
C PRO A 351 -4.78 -17.14 -10.11
N PRO A 352 -5.56 -18.12 -10.60
CA PRO A 352 -7.01 -18.04 -10.59
C PRO A 352 -7.56 -17.64 -9.21
N ASP A 353 -8.52 -16.72 -9.20
CA ASP A 353 -9.18 -16.20 -7.99
C ASP A 353 -8.23 -15.62 -6.92
N TYR A 354 -7.00 -15.27 -7.30
CA TYR A 354 -5.96 -14.79 -6.37
C TYR A 354 -5.68 -15.80 -5.24
N ARG A 355 -5.72 -17.10 -5.55
CA ARG A 355 -5.50 -18.18 -4.57
C ARG A 355 -4.57 -19.25 -5.11
N LEU A 356 -3.64 -19.69 -4.26
CA LEU A 356 -2.83 -20.87 -4.55
C LEU A 356 -3.63 -22.15 -4.22
N PRO A 357 -3.34 -23.28 -4.90
CA PRO A 357 -3.84 -24.59 -4.50
C PRO A 357 -3.54 -24.91 -3.03
N LYS A 358 -4.43 -25.64 -2.35
CA LYS A 358 -4.28 -25.95 -0.91
C LYS A 358 -3.04 -26.79 -0.59
N ASP A 359 -2.60 -27.58 -1.55
CA ASP A 359 -1.43 -28.47 -1.51
C ASP A 359 -0.17 -27.84 -2.12
N TRP A 360 -0.21 -26.54 -2.45
CA TRP A 360 0.91 -25.84 -3.10
C TRP A 360 2.18 -25.93 -2.25
N GLU A 361 2.09 -25.63 -0.96
CA GLU A 361 3.24 -25.69 -0.07
C GLU A 361 3.84 -27.10 0.00
N SER A 362 3.02 -28.12 0.24
CA SER A 362 3.48 -29.52 0.31
C SER A 362 4.11 -30.01 -0.99
N SER A 363 3.67 -29.50 -2.14
CA SER A 363 4.24 -29.89 -3.45
C SER A 363 5.55 -29.17 -3.78
N HIS A 364 5.89 -28.09 -3.07
CA HIS A 364 7.08 -27.26 -3.33
C HIS A 364 8.09 -27.26 -2.16
N GLN A 365 7.76 -27.84 -1.00
CA GLN A 365 8.70 -28.04 0.11
C GLN A 365 9.82 -29.04 -0.20
N ALA A 366 9.63 -29.97 -1.16
CA ALA A 366 10.59 -31.04 -1.47
C ALA A 366 11.77 -30.63 -2.37
N ILE A 367 11.93 -29.34 -2.70
CA ILE A 367 12.89 -28.86 -3.72
C ILE A 367 14.10 -28.11 -3.12
N LEU A 368 14.23 -28.00 -1.78
CA LEU A 368 15.39 -27.36 -1.14
C LEU A 368 16.51 -28.34 -0.79
#